data_AF-A0A3D2NJX5-F1
#
_entry.id   AF-A0A3D2NJX5-F1
#
_cell.length_a   1.000
_cell.length_b   1.000
_cell.length_c   1.000
_cell.angle_alpha   90.00
_cell.angle_beta   90.00
_cell.angle_gamma   90.00
#
_symmetry.space_group_name_H-M   'P 1'
#
loop_
_entity.id
_entity.type
_entity.pdbx_description
1 polymer ?
#
loop_
_entity_poly.entity_id
_entity_poly.type
_entity_poly.pdbx_seq_one_letter_code
_entity_poly.pdbx_strand_id
1 'polypeptide(L)'
;MTADSYSPAPTPAPWEAPTPGAPVEATVAVPGSKSITNRELVLAALADGPSLLTGALHSDDSARMVTALRALGVVVETVPGDNPFGPDLEVTPPATFAGGTTIDCGQAGTVMRFVTPIAGLAVGDVHVTAHSTALHRPMGAMIQALREVGADIDDAGTWALPFDIRGHGHLRGGEVTIDASQSSQFVSG
;
A
#
# COMPACT_ATOMS: atom_id res chain seq x y z
N MET A 1 22.68 -5.16 9.50
CA MET A 1 21.65 -5.74 8.61
C MET A 1 21.48 -4.76 7.46
N THR A 2 21.81 -5.19 6.25
CA THR A 2 22.43 -4.36 5.22
C THR A 2 21.47 -3.40 4.55
N ALA A 3 21.95 -2.17 4.39
CA ALA A 3 21.36 -1.08 3.63
C ALA A 3 21.58 -1.30 2.13
N ASP A 4 21.16 -2.46 1.61
CA ASP A 4 21.18 -2.70 0.17
C ASP A 4 19.98 -1.98 -0.44
N SER A 5 20.33 -0.92 -1.17
CA SER A 5 19.50 0.11 -1.75
C SER A 5 18.37 -0.44 -2.63
N TYR A 6 17.12 -0.06 -2.30
CA TYR A 6 15.93 -0.33 -3.10
C TYR A 6 15.86 0.52 -4.37
N SER A 7 16.58 1.65 -4.41
CA SER A 7 16.94 2.24 -5.69
C SER A 7 18.02 1.37 -6.32
N PRO A 8 17.93 1.01 -7.62
CA PRO A 8 19.10 0.48 -8.30
C PRO A 8 20.28 1.41 -8.01
N ALA A 9 21.46 0.84 -7.72
CA ALA A 9 22.66 1.63 -7.51
C ALA A 9 22.72 2.67 -8.64
N PRO A 10 22.86 3.97 -8.32
CA PRO A 10 22.83 5.00 -9.35
C PRO A 10 23.76 4.57 -10.46
N THR A 11 23.24 4.46 -11.69
CA THR A 11 24.09 4.18 -12.83
C THR A 11 25.21 5.22 -12.80
N PRO A 12 26.49 4.81 -12.94
CA PRO A 12 27.63 5.69 -12.73
C PRO A 12 27.64 6.89 -13.69
N ALA A 13 26.85 6.83 -14.77
CA ALA A 13 26.60 7.95 -15.66
C ALA A 13 25.17 8.52 -15.44
N PRO A 14 25.01 9.86 -15.44
CA PRO A 14 23.69 10.48 -15.46
C PRO A 14 22.91 10.06 -16.71
N TRP A 15 21.59 9.93 -16.59
CA TRP A 15 20.73 9.78 -17.75
C TRP A 15 20.63 11.10 -18.50
N GLU A 16 21.13 11.15 -19.74
CA GLU A 16 21.07 12.35 -20.58
C GLU A 16 19.65 12.56 -21.13
N ALA A 17 18.98 13.61 -20.66
CA ALA A 17 17.65 13.95 -21.13
C ALA A 17 17.70 14.47 -22.59
N PRO A 18 16.96 13.88 -23.54
CA PRO A 18 17.00 14.29 -24.93
C PRO A 18 16.39 15.69 -25.13
N THR A 19 17.03 16.52 -25.95
CA THR A 19 16.53 17.83 -26.33
C THR A 19 15.89 17.79 -27.72
N PRO A 20 14.63 18.23 -27.88
CA PRO A 20 13.98 18.16 -29.18
C PRO A 20 14.50 19.27 -30.11
N GLY A 21 14.84 18.90 -31.35
CA GLY A 21 15.25 19.86 -32.39
C GLY A 21 14.07 20.58 -33.09
N ALA A 22 12.84 20.16 -32.80
CA ALA A 22 11.58 20.66 -33.36
C ALA A 22 10.43 20.38 -32.35
N PRO A 23 9.21 20.93 -32.54
CA PRO A 23 8.08 20.62 -31.67
C PRO A 23 7.82 19.10 -31.55
N VAL A 24 7.49 18.64 -30.34
CA VAL A 24 7.15 17.24 -30.07
C VAL A 24 5.64 17.04 -30.29
N GLU A 25 5.28 16.22 -31.27
CA GLU A 25 3.91 15.78 -31.53
C GLU A 25 3.84 14.25 -31.40
N ALA A 26 3.22 13.75 -30.33
CA ALA A 26 3.13 12.31 -30.07
C ALA A 26 1.85 11.94 -29.32
N THR A 27 1.38 10.71 -29.56
CA THR A 27 0.39 10.03 -28.73
C THR A 27 1.07 8.83 -28.09
N VAL A 28 1.05 8.75 -26.76
CA VAL A 28 1.79 7.74 -26.00
C VAL A 28 0.82 7.01 -25.08
N ALA A 29 0.79 5.68 -25.17
CA ALA A 29 0.14 4.85 -24.16
C ALA A 29 1.04 4.81 -22.92
N VAL A 30 0.44 4.98 -21.74
CA VAL A 30 1.14 4.88 -20.47
C VAL A 30 0.54 3.75 -19.63
N PRO A 31 1.30 3.18 -18.68
CA PRO A 31 0.79 2.16 -17.76
C PRO A 31 -0.41 2.64 -16.94
N GLY A 32 -1.06 1.69 -16.26
CA GLY A 32 -2.17 1.96 -15.34
C GLY A 32 -1.84 2.95 -14.23
N SER A 33 -2.88 3.52 -13.61
CA SER A 33 -2.72 4.46 -12.51
C SER A 33 -2.35 3.73 -11.22
N LYS A 34 -1.23 4.14 -10.61
CA LYS A 34 -0.79 3.68 -9.28
C LYS A 34 -1.85 3.83 -8.21
N SER A 35 -2.51 5.00 -8.19
CA SER A 35 -3.52 5.35 -7.20
C SER A 35 -4.81 4.54 -7.35
N ILE A 36 -5.17 4.15 -8.59
CA ILE A 36 -6.33 3.30 -8.86
C ILE A 36 -5.97 1.86 -8.52
N THR A 37 -4.84 1.36 -9.03
CA THR A 37 -4.35 -0.01 -8.78
C THR A 37 -4.31 -0.32 -7.28
N ASN A 38 -3.72 0.56 -6.45
CA ASN A 38 -3.64 0.32 -5.01
C ASN A 38 -5.00 0.39 -4.29
N ARG A 39 -5.98 1.16 -4.81
CA ARG A 39 -7.35 1.18 -4.24
C ARG A 39 -8.11 -0.07 -4.63
N GLU A 40 -8.02 -0.49 -5.89
CA GLU A 40 -8.67 -1.70 -6.39
C GLU A 40 -8.12 -2.94 -5.69
N LEU A 41 -6.81 -3.02 -5.44
CA LEU A 41 -6.21 -4.12 -4.67
C LEU A 41 -6.80 -4.23 -3.26
N VAL A 42 -6.98 -3.09 -2.57
CA VAL A 42 -7.55 -3.04 -1.22
C VAL A 42 -9.04 -3.40 -1.22
N LEU A 43 -9.81 -2.83 -2.15
CA LEU A 43 -11.23 -3.14 -2.28
C LEU A 43 -11.46 -4.60 -2.65
N ALA A 44 -10.64 -5.15 -3.54
CA ALA A 44 -10.68 -6.56 -3.91
C ALA A 44 -10.30 -7.48 -2.76
N ALA A 45 -9.37 -7.08 -1.88
CA ALA A 45 -9.04 -7.85 -0.68
C ALA A 45 -10.17 -7.86 0.36
N LEU A 46 -11.04 -6.84 0.36
CA LEU A 46 -12.17 -6.68 1.28
C LEU A 46 -13.51 -7.18 0.69
N ALA A 47 -13.53 -7.60 -0.57
CA ALA A 47 -14.75 -8.01 -1.26
C ALA A 47 -15.31 -9.35 -0.74
N ASP A 48 -16.57 -9.64 -1.06
CA ASP A 48 -17.23 -10.91 -0.70
C ASP A 48 -16.76 -12.10 -1.56
N GLY A 49 -15.93 -11.87 -2.57
CA GLY A 49 -15.43 -12.90 -3.47
C GLY A 49 -14.30 -12.43 -4.40
N PRO A 50 -13.75 -13.35 -5.22
CA PRO A 50 -12.62 -13.04 -6.09
C PRO A 50 -12.90 -11.90 -7.08
N SER A 51 -11.88 -11.09 -7.33
CA SER A 51 -11.92 -9.96 -8.25
C SER A 51 -10.80 -10.04 -9.27
N LEU A 52 -11.08 -9.64 -10.52
CA LEU A 52 -10.08 -9.51 -11.58
C LEU A 52 -9.77 -8.03 -11.81
N LEU A 53 -8.52 -7.64 -11.59
CA LEU A 53 -8.01 -6.30 -11.86
C LEU A 53 -7.32 -6.27 -13.22
N THR A 54 -7.99 -5.68 -14.20
CA THR A 54 -7.44 -5.52 -15.55
C THR A 54 -6.65 -4.23 -15.69
N GLY A 55 -5.51 -4.26 -16.39
CA GLY A 55 -4.75 -3.04 -16.65
C GLY A 55 -4.02 -2.48 -15.42
N ALA A 56 -3.78 -3.34 -14.41
CA ALA A 56 -3.08 -2.98 -13.18
C ALA A 56 -1.67 -2.44 -13.49
N LEU A 57 -1.24 -1.43 -12.72
CA LEU A 57 0.14 -0.96 -12.76
C LEU A 57 1.07 -2.00 -12.12
N HIS A 58 2.11 -2.42 -12.83
CA HIS A 58 3.22 -3.19 -12.27
C HIS A 58 4.35 -2.24 -11.91
N SER A 59 4.49 -1.94 -10.62
CA SER A 59 5.46 -1.00 -10.07
C SER A 59 5.86 -1.40 -8.66
N ASP A 60 6.91 -0.77 -8.15
CA ASP A 60 7.35 -0.93 -6.76
C ASP A 60 6.23 -0.71 -5.72
N ASP A 61 5.43 0.33 -5.89
CA ASP A 61 4.31 0.64 -4.97
C ASP A 61 3.20 -0.42 -5.02
N SER A 62 2.86 -0.95 -6.20
CA SER A 62 1.82 -1.98 -6.33
C SER A 62 2.33 -3.36 -5.93
N ALA A 63 3.59 -3.70 -6.22
CA ALA A 63 4.24 -4.91 -5.72
C ALA A 63 4.29 -4.95 -4.18
N ARG A 64 4.55 -3.81 -3.53
CA ARG A 64 4.49 -3.68 -2.07
C ARG A 64 3.09 -3.83 -1.52
N MET A 65 2.08 -3.26 -2.20
CA MET A 65 0.67 -3.49 -1.82
C MET A 65 0.32 -4.98 -1.92
N VAL A 66 0.66 -5.64 -3.03
CA VAL A 66 0.42 -7.09 -3.23
C VAL A 66 1.12 -7.92 -2.16
N THR A 67 2.38 -7.59 -1.83
CA THR A 67 3.14 -8.28 -0.77
C THR A 67 2.49 -8.10 0.59
N ALA A 68 2.03 -6.89 0.91
CA ALA A 68 1.38 -6.59 2.18
C ALA A 68 0.02 -7.32 2.31
N LEU A 69 -0.77 -7.35 1.24
CA LEU A 69 -2.04 -8.09 1.22
C LEU A 69 -1.81 -9.61 1.35
N ARG A 70 -0.80 -10.15 0.66
CA ARG A 70 -0.40 -11.56 0.82
C ARG A 70 0.04 -11.89 2.24
N ALA A 71 0.76 -10.99 2.90
CA ALA A 71 1.15 -11.15 4.30
C ALA A 71 -0.05 -11.22 5.25
N LEU A 72 -1.17 -10.57 4.88
CA LEU A 72 -2.45 -10.61 5.59
C LEU A 72 -3.36 -11.78 5.14
N GLY A 73 -2.88 -12.69 4.31
CA GLY A 73 -3.59 -13.89 3.87
C GLY A 73 -4.39 -13.76 2.57
N VAL A 74 -4.36 -12.59 1.91
CA VAL A 74 -5.01 -12.42 0.60
C VAL A 74 -4.24 -13.19 -0.47
N VAL A 75 -4.94 -13.95 -1.31
CA VAL A 75 -4.30 -14.59 -2.47
C VAL A 75 -4.34 -13.61 -3.63
N VAL A 76 -3.18 -13.33 -4.23
CA VAL A 76 -3.06 -12.48 -5.41
C VAL A 76 -2.24 -13.23 -6.44
N GLU A 77 -2.81 -13.49 -7.61
CA GLU A 77 -2.20 -14.26 -8.68
C GLU A 77 -2.17 -13.43 -9.97
N THR A 78 -1.10 -13.60 -10.75
CA THR A 78 -1.01 -12.98 -12.07
C THR A 78 -1.66 -13.89 -13.08
N VAL A 79 -2.59 -13.36 -13.87
CA VAL A 79 -3.26 -14.09 -14.95
C VAL A 79 -2.98 -13.41 -16.30
N PRO A 80 -2.98 -14.15 -17.42
CA PRO A 80 -2.85 -13.55 -18.74
C PRO A 80 -3.93 -12.48 -18.98
N GLY A 81 -3.52 -11.34 -19.55
CA GLY A 81 -4.40 -10.24 -19.92
C GLY A 81 -3.91 -9.56 -21.20
N ASP A 82 -4.75 -8.73 -21.79
CA ASP A 82 -4.46 -8.07 -23.08
C ASP A 82 -3.66 -6.75 -22.93
N ASN A 83 -3.31 -6.38 -21.70
CA ASN A 83 -2.60 -5.14 -21.40
C ASN A 83 -1.10 -5.22 -21.79
N PRO A 84 -0.57 -4.31 -22.64
CA PRO A 84 0.85 -4.31 -23.01
C PRO A 84 1.79 -3.97 -21.85
N PHE A 85 1.28 -3.48 -20.72
CA PHE A 85 2.08 -3.08 -19.55
C PHE A 85 2.20 -4.16 -18.48
N GLY A 86 1.66 -5.36 -18.71
CA GLY A 86 1.81 -6.52 -17.81
C GLY A 86 0.53 -7.32 -17.63
N PRO A 87 0.60 -8.45 -16.90
CA PRO A 87 -0.53 -9.34 -16.67
C PRO A 87 -1.64 -8.68 -15.83
N ASP A 88 -2.83 -9.25 -15.85
CA ASP A 88 -3.90 -8.87 -14.93
C ASP A 88 -3.70 -9.56 -13.57
N LEU A 89 -4.40 -9.08 -12.54
CA LEU A 89 -4.31 -9.62 -11.18
C LEU A 89 -5.64 -10.23 -10.75
N GLU A 90 -5.65 -11.52 -10.43
CA GLU A 90 -6.76 -12.16 -9.75
C GLU A 90 -6.51 -12.09 -8.24
N VAL A 91 -7.46 -11.48 -7.51
CA VAL A 91 -7.38 -11.24 -6.07
C VAL A 91 -8.49 -12.03 -5.40
N THR A 92 -8.14 -12.97 -4.52
CA THR A 92 -9.09 -13.74 -3.73
C THR A 92 -9.00 -13.31 -2.26
N PRO A 93 -10.07 -12.71 -1.69
CA PRO A 93 -10.15 -12.36 -0.28
C PRO A 93 -9.92 -13.57 0.65
N PRO A 94 -9.26 -13.39 1.80
CA PRO A 94 -9.20 -14.44 2.81
C PRO A 94 -10.53 -14.54 3.56
N ALA A 95 -10.83 -15.71 4.12
CA ALA A 95 -11.95 -15.86 5.06
C ALA A 95 -11.76 -15.01 6.34
N THR A 96 -10.50 -14.77 6.72
CA THR A 96 -10.11 -13.92 7.85
C THR A 96 -8.71 -13.39 7.59
N PHE A 97 -8.49 -12.09 7.78
CA PHE A 97 -7.14 -11.52 7.67
C PHE A 97 -6.22 -12.10 8.75
N ALA A 98 -5.03 -12.53 8.35
CA ALA A 98 -4.05 -13.17 9.22
C ALA A 98 -3.03 -12.16 9.75
N GLY A 99 -2.80 -12.17 11.07
CA GLY A 99 -1.69 -11.46 11.70
C GLY A 99 -0.46 -12.35 11.88
N GLY A 100 0.38 -12.03 12.86
CA GLY A 100 1.65 -12.70 13.12
C GLY A 100 2.72 -12.38 12.07
N THR A 101 2.65 -11.19 11.47
CA THR A 101 3.43 -10.83 10.29
C THR A 101 4.02 -9.42 10.39
N THR A 102 4.94 -9.11 9.47
CA THR A 102 5.50 -7.77 9.30
C THR A 102 5.18 -7.27 7.90
N ILE A 103 4.69 -6.03 7.81
CA ILE A 103 4.44 -5.33 6.56
C ILE A 103 5.49 -4.23 6.39
N ASP A 104 6.38 -4.39 5.40
CA ASP A 104 7.28 -3.33 4.94
C ASP A 104 6.65 -2.52 3.80
N CYS A 105 6.19 -1.33 4.14
CA CYS A 105 5.59 -0.39 3.19
C CYS A 105 6.62 0.25 2.25
N GLY A 106 7.93 0.08 2.48
CA GLY A 106 8.98 0.72 1.71
C GLY A 106 8.88 2.24 1.77
N GLN A 107 8.88 2.90 0.61
CA GLN A 107 8.57 4.33 0.49
C GLN A 107 7.14 4.60 -0.02
N ALA A 108 6.31 3.56 -0.16
CA ALA A 108 5.01 3.68 -0.79
C ALA A 108 4.00 4.28 0.19
N GLY A 109 3.68 5.56 0.02
CA GLY A 109 2.81 6.27 0.93
C GLY A 109 1.41 5.65 1.01
N THR A 110 0.89 5.23 -0.13
CA THR A 110 -0.41 4.57 -0.26
C THR A 110 -0.46 3.22 0.45
N VAL A 111 0.63 2.44 0.43
CA VAL A 111 0.70 1.17 1.18
C VAL A 111 0.62 1.44 2.67
N MET A 112 1.41 2.41 3.18
CA MET A 112 1.38 2.79 4.60
C MET A 112 -0.01 3.17 5.07
N ARG A 113 -0.80 3.89 4.27
CA ARG A 113 -2.11 4.39 4.70
C ARG A 113 -3.22 3.36 4.48
N PHE A 114 -3.22 2.66 3.35
CA PHE A 114 -4.36 1.81 3.02
C PHE A 114 -4.27 0.43 3.68
N VAL A 115 -3.07 -0.05 4.00
CA VAL A 115 -2.93 -1.39 4.62
C VAL A 115 -3.15 -1.36 6.14
N THR A 116 -2.90 -0.23 6.80
CA THR A 116 -3.08 -0.09 8.25
C THR A 116 -4.51 -0.41 8.72
N PRO A 117 -5.58 0.13 8.11
CA PRO A 117 -6.95 -0.26 8.48
C PRO A 117 -7.23 -1.75 8.27
N ILE A 118 -6.72 -2.34 7.17
CA ILE A 118 -6.89 -3.77 6.88
C ILE A 118 -6.17 -4.63 7.92
N ALA A 119 -4.95 -4.24 8.31
CA ALA A 119 -4.21 -4.90 9.37
C ALA A 119 -4.92 -4.83 10.73
N GLY A 120 -5.73 -3.79 10.98
CA GLY A 120 -6.64 -3.73 12.14
C GLY A 120 -7.75 -4.78 12.14
N LEU A 121 -8.09 -5.35 10.98
CA LEU A 121 -9.04 -6.46 10.83
C LEU A 121 -8.38 -7.84 10.99
N ALA A 122 -7.05 -7.90 11.13
CA ALA A 122 -6.34 -9.16 11.25
C ALA A 122 -6.59 -9.85 12.60
N VAL A 123 -6.48 -11.17 12.62
CA VAL A 123 -6.37 -11.96 13.86
C VAL A 123 -4.89 -12.20 14.14
N GLY A 124 -4.38 -11.60 15.22
CA GLY A 124 -2.96 -11.62 15.59
C GLY A 124 -2.24 -10.32 15.27
N ASP A 125 -1.05 -10.15 15.85
CA ASP A 125 -0.32 -8.88 15.81
C ASP A 125 0.31 -8.63 14.43
N VAL A 126 0.24 -7.39 13.95
CA VAL A 126 0.86 -6.96 12.70
C VAL A 126 1.84 -5.83 12.98
N HIS A 127 3.12 -6.07 12.69
CA HIS A 127 4.14 -5.03 12.74
C HIS A 127 4.15 -4.26 11.42
N VAL A 128 3.92 -2.95 11.45
CA VAL A 128 3.94 -2.10 10.24
C VAL A 128 5.19 -1.23 10.27
N THR A 129 5.99 -1.33 9.22
CA THR A 129 7.23 -0.59 9.07
C THR A 129 7.39 -0.03 7.65
N ALA A 130 8.47 0.71 7.44
CA ALA A 130 8.82 1.30 6.18
C ALA A 130 10.33 1.44 6.05
N HIS A 131 10.77 1.84 4.87
CA HIS A 131 12.16 2.22 4.66
C HIS A 131 12.55 3.40 5.56
N SER A 132 13.82 3.45 6.00
CA SER A 132 14.34 4.45 6.94
C SER A 132 14.05 5.91 6.53
N THR A 133 14.14 6.21 5.24
CA THR A 133 13.85 7.53 4.65
C THR A 133 12.37 7.86 4.55
N ALA A 134 11.47 6.96 4.96
CA ALA A 134 10.02 7.15 4.94
C ALA A 134 9.36 7.00 6.32
N LEU A 135 10.12 6.62 7.36
CA LEU A 135 9.63 6.54 8.75
C LEU A 135 9.11 7.88 9.27
N HIS A 136 9.68 9.00 8.77
CA HIS A 136 9.26 10.35 9.15
C HIS A 136 7.91 10.78 8.56
N ARG A 137 7.29 9.96 7.69
CA ARG A 137 6.08 10.37 6.99
C ARG A 137 4.89 10.42 7.95
N PRO A 138 4.01 11.44 7.87
CA PRO A 138 2.91 11.60 8.80
C PRO A 138 1.95 10.41 8.81
N MET A 139 1.69 9.87 10.01
CA MET A 139 0.69 8.81 10.27
C MET A 139 -0.25 9.15 11.44
N GLY A 140 0.06 10.20 12.22
CA GLY A 140 -0.65 10.52 13.47
C GLY A 140 -2.16 10.65 13.34
N ALA A 141 -2.66 11.38 12.33
CA ALA A 141 -4.10 11.55 12.11
C ALA A 141 -4.80 10.20 11.83
N MET A 142 -4.16 9.30 11.10
CA MET A 142 -4.67 7.96 10.82
C MET A 142 -4.62 7.06 12.06
N ILE A 143 -3.50 7.08 12.81
CA ILE A 143 -3.37 6.32 14.07
C ILE A 143 -4.46 6.75 15.05
N GLN A 144 -4.68 8.06 15.20
CA GLN A 144 -5.73 8.60 16.06
C GLN A 144 -7.11 8.13 15.60
N ALA A 145 -7.45 8.32 14.33
CA ALA A 145 -8.74 7.92 13.76
C ALA A 145 -9.01 6.42 13.95
N LEU A 146 -8.02 5.57 13.71
CA LEU A 146 -8.16 4.12 13.86
C LEU A 146 -8.34 3.70 15.33
N ARG A 147 -7.62 4.33 16.27
CA ARG A 147 -7.85 4.13 17.71
C ARG A 147 -9.27 4.54 18.12
N GLU A 148 -9.79 5.65 17.57
CA GLU A 148 -11.17 6.11 17.83
C GLU A 148 -12.25 5.11 17.38
N VAL A 149 -11.97 4.29 16.35
CA VAL A 149 -12.87 3.22 15.88
C VAL A 149 -12.50 1.82 16.38
N GLY A 150 -11.59 1.74 17.36
CA GLY A 150 -11.32 0.53 18.14
C GLY A 150 -10.10 -0.29 17.71
N ALA A 151 -9.19 0.26 16.90
CA ALA A 151 -7.90 -0.40 16.65
C ALA A 151 -6.98 -0.27 17.88
N ASP A 152 -6.34 -1.36 18.29
CA ASP A 152 -5.25 -1.35 19.29
C ASP A 152 -3.91 -1.18 18.57
N ILE A 153 -3.43 0.06 18.50
CA ILE A 153 -2.16 0.43 17.87
C ILE A 153 -1.19 0.86 18.96
N ASP A 154 0.02 0.29 18.98
CA ASP A 154 1.15 0.70 19.81
C ASP A 154 2.24 1.32 18.91
N ASP A 155 2.33 2.64 18.95
CA ASP A 155 3.28 3.45 18.18
C ASP A 155 4.43 4.01 19.05
N ALA A 156 4.57 3.51 20.29
CA ALA A 156 5.49 4.02 21.30
C ALA A 156 5.39 5.55 21.53
N GLY A 157 4.23 6.16 21.24
CA GLY A 157 3.99 7.60 21.35
C GLY A 157 4.63 8.46 20.26
N THR A 158 5.09 7.86 19.15
CA THR A 158 5.80 8.57 18.07
C THR A 158 4.87 9.19 17.00
N TRP A 159 3.62 8.73 16.92
CA TRP A 159 2.65 9.10 15.88
C TRP A 159 3.14 8.85 14.44
N ALA A 160 4.06 7.90 14.29
CA ALA A 160 4.78 7.59 13.06
C ALA A 160 5.08 6.09 12.97
N LEU A 161 5.62 5.66 11.83
CA LEU A 161 6.16 4.31 11.68
C LEU A 161 7.53 4.18 12.38
N PRO A 162 7.90 2.97 12.85
CA PRO A 162 7.09 1.76 12.88
C PRO A 162 6.11 1.74 14.05
N PHE A 163 5.05 0.94 13.94
CA PHE A 163 4.10 0.67 15.02
C PHE A 163 3.55 -0.76 14.92
N ASP A 164 3.04 -1.27 16.03
CA ASP A 164 2.39 -2.57 16.12
C ASP A 164 0.87 -2.41 16.20
N ILE A 165 0.13 -3.27 15.49
CA ILE A 165 -1.32 -3.37 15.59
C ILE A 165 -1.66 -4.70 16.24
N ARG A 166 -2.37 -4.69 17.37
CA ARG A 166 -2.85 -5.93 18.01
C ARG A 166 -4.18 -6.32 17.40
N GLY A 167 -4.12 -7.28 16.48
CA GLY A 167 -5.27 -7.69 15.68
C GLY A 167 -6.25 -8.57 16.45
N HIS A 168 -7.51 -8.12 16.56
CA HIS A 168 -8.61 -8.84 17.22
C HIS A 168 -9.66 -9.40 16.25
N GLY A 169 -9.37 -9.39 14.94
CA GLY A 169 -10.27 -9.88 13.89
C GLY A 169 -11.43 -8.95 13.53
N HIS A 170 -11.56 -7.81 14.21
CA HIS A 170 -12.63 -6.84 13.98
C HIS A 170 -12.24 -5.45 14.47
N LEU A 171 -12.86 -4.42 13.88
CA LEU A 171 -12.87 -3.06 14.40
C LEU A 171 -14.29 -2.70 14.83
N ARG A 172 -14.43 -1.95 15.93
CA ARG A 172 -15.74 -1.53 16.43
C ARG A 172 -16.49 -0.64 15.44
N GLY A 173 -15.76 0.16 14.66
CA GLY A 173 -16.35 1.19 13.81
C GLY A 173 -16.98 2.32 14.61
N GLY A 174 -17.78 3.15 13.95
CA GLY A 174 -18.49 4.28 14.55
C GLY A 174 -18.14 5.61 13.89
N GLU A 175 -18.45 6.69 14.58
CA GLU A 175 -18.12 8.05 14.14
C GLU A 175 -16.64 8.34 14.39
N VAL A 176 -15.99 8.99 13.41
CA VAL A 176 -14.60 9.40 13.48
C VAL A 176 -14.48 10.80 12.90
N THR A 177 -13.69 11.66 13.55
CA THR A 177 -13.37 13.00 13.04
C THR A 177 -11.89 13.06 12.70
N ILE A 178 -11.56 13.41 11.47
CA ILE A 178 -10.17 13.39 10.98
C ILE A 178 -9.76 14.71 10.36
N ASP A 179 -8.62 15.26 10.81
CA ASP A 179 -7.95 16.35 10.11
C ASP A 179 -7.13 15.79 8.94
N ALA A 180 -7.70 15.93 7.74
CA ALA A 180 -7.10 15.44 6.50
C ALA A 180 -6.23 16.49 5.78
N SER A 181 -5.95 17.65 6.39
CA SER A 181 -5.24 18.76 5.74
C SER A 181 -3.82 18.40 5.28
N GLN A 182 -3.15 17.49 5.97
CA GLN A 182 -1.80 17.03 5.60
C GLN A 182 -1.80 15.95 4.52
N SER A 183 -2.89 15.18 4.37
CA SER A 183 -2.97 14.13 3.35
C SER A 183 -4.41 13.64 3.12
N SER A 184 -4.83 13.63 1.86
CA SER A 184 -6.08 12.98 1.45
C SER A 184 -6.07 11.46 1.65
N GLN A 185 -4.88 10.85 1.79
CA GLN A 185 -4.75 9.40 2.02
C GLN A 185 -5.22 8.99 3.41
N PHE A 186 -5.34 9.93 4.35
CA PHE A 186 -5.92 9.64 5.66
C PHE A 186 -7.42 9.34 5.60
N VAL A 187 -8.11 9.92 4.61
CA VAL A 187 -9.55 9.68 4.39
C VAL A 187 -9.78 8.53 3.42
N SER A 188 -8.88 8.35 2.45
CA SER A 188 -9.02 7.28 1.46
C SER A 188 -8.64 5.89 1.98
N GLY A 189 -7.73 5.82 2.96
CA GLY A 189 -7.32 4.57 3.61
C GLY A 189 -8.19 4.32 4.81
#